data_AF-Q5BXM7-F1
#
_entry.id   AF-Q5BXM7-F1
#
_cell.length_a   1.000
_cell.length_b   1.000
_cell.length_c   1.000
_cell.angle_alpha   90.00
_cell.angle_beta   90.00
_cell.angle_gamma   90.00
#
_symmetry.space_group_name_H-M   'P 1'
#
loop_
_entity.id
_entity.type
_entity.pdbx_description
1 polymer ?
#
loop_
_entity_poly.entity_id
_entity_poly.type
_entity_poly.pdbx_seq_one_letter_code
_entity_poly.pdbx_strand_id
1 'polypeptide(L)'
;GGKDSTVLAYILNLLNKRYDYGAELLLLSIDEGISGYRDDSLMTVKRNQIQYALPLKILSYQELYGWSMDDIVKRIGNKRNCTYCGIFRRQALDKGALLLGANKICTGHNADDIAETVLMNSMLEFYRNTHFILLKLLHGSFSALCKM
;
A
#
# COMPACT_ATOMS: atom_id res chain seq x y z
N GLY A 1 -10.51 -4.01 -1.25
CA GLY A 1 -11.94 -4.07 -0.89
C GLY A 1 -12.48 -2.76 -0.35
N GLY A 2 -11.69 -1.68 -0.25
CA GLY A 2 -12.21 -0.35 0.04
C GLY A 2 -12.90 0.28 -1.16
N LYS A 3 -13.62 1.38 -0.93
CA LYS A 3 -14.40 2.10 -1.97
C LYS A 3 -13.56 2.41 -3.21
N ASP A 4 -12.36 2.96 -3.06
CA ASP A 4 -11.54 3.47 -4.18
C ASP A 4 -11.03 2.32 -5.04
N SER A 5 -10.59 1.23 -4.39
CA SER A 5 -10.17 0.01 -5.09
C SER A 5 -11.31 -0.66 -5.89
N THR A 6 -12.53 -0.62 -5.35
CA THR A 6 -13.71 -1.19 -6.02
C THR A 6 -14.14 -0.34 -7.21
N VAL A 7 -14.15 0.99 -7.05
CA VAL A 7 -14.44 1.94 -8.14
C VAL A 7 -13.42 1.81 -9.27
N LEU A 8 -12.13 1.71 -8.94
CA LEU A 8 -11.07 1.52 -9.93
C LEU A 8 -11.28 0.22 -10.73
N ALA A 9 -11.52 -0.90 -10.04
CA ALA A 9 -11.77 -2.18 -10.70
C ALA A 9 -13.00 -2.14 -11.62
N TYR A 10 -14.07 -1.47 -11.18
CA TYR A 10 -15.27 -1.27 -11.99
C TYR A 10 -14.99 -0.46 -13.26
N ILE A 11 -14.32 0.69 -13.15
CA ILE A 11 -14.02 1.56 -14.28
C ILE A 11 -13.11 0.85 -15.28
N LEU A 12 -12.06 0.18 -14.82
CA LEU A 12 -11.16 -0.56 -15.70
C LEU A 12 -11.90 -1.68 -16.45
N ASN A 13 -12.74 -2.45 -15.77
CA ASN A 13 -13.55 -3.49 -16.41
C ASN A 13 -14.55 -2.91 -17.43
N LEU A 14 -15.21 -1.80 -17.08
CA LEU A 14 -16.17 -1.13 -17.95
C LEU A 14 -15.50 -0.60 -19.22
N LEU A 15 -14.37 0.08 -19.09
CA LEU A 15 -13.62 0.63 -20.22
C LEU A 15 -13.04 -0.47 -21.10
N ASN A 16 -12.49 -1.53 -20.50
CA ASN A 16 -11.98 -2.69 -21.23
C ASN A 16 -13.06 -3.34 -22.09
N LYS A 17 -14.29 -3.51 -21.55
CA LYS A 17 -15.42 -4.05 -22.30
C LYS A 17 -15.99 -3.08 -23.35
N ARG A 18 -16.04 -1.78 -23.03
CA ARG A 18 -16.62 -0.76 -23.91
C ARG A 18 -15.78 -0.52 -25.16
N TYR A 19 -14.46 -0.50 -24.99
CA TYR A 19 -13.52 -0.13 -26.06
C TYR A 19 -12.71 -1.32 -26.58
N ASP A 20 -12.95 -2.53 -26.06
CA ASP A 20 -12.28 -3.77 -26.44
C ASP A 20 -10.75 -3.67 -26.43
N TYR A 21 -10.20 -3.16 -25.32
CA TYR A 21 -8.76 -2.99 -25.17
C TYR A 21 -7.99 -4.32 -25.10
N GLY A 22 -8.67 -5.46 -24.98
CA GLY A 22 -8.06 -6.78 -24.88
C GLY A 22 -7.21 -6.99 -23.61
N ALA A 23 -7.39 -6.16 -22.58
CA ALA A 23 -6.60 -6.26 -21.36
C ALA A 23 -7.07 -7.43 -20.48
N GLU A 24 -6.14 -8.23 -19.98
CA GLU A 24 -6.40 -9.24 -18.96
C GLU A 24 -6.39 -8.58 -17.58
N LEU A 25 -7.56 -8.47 -16.95
CA LEU A 25 -7.72 -7.85 -15.64
C LEU A 25 -7.75 -8.92 -14.54
N LEU A 26 -6.88 -8.77 -13.55
CA LEU A 26 -6.74 -9.67 -12.41
C LEU A 26 -6.91 -8.87 -11.12
N LEU A 27 -7.59 -9.46 -10.13
CA LEU A 27 -7.74 -8.90 -8.80
C LEU A 27 -6.70 -9.51 -7.86
N LEU A 28 -5.98 -8.67 -7.13
CA LEU A 28 -5.03 -9.09 -6.10
C LEU A 28 -5.44 -8.47 -4.76
N SER A 29 -5.58 -9.30 -3.74
CA SER A 29 -5.82 -8.88 -2.37
C SER A 29 -4.76 -9.46 -1.44
N ILE A 30 -4.20 -8.63 -0.58
CA ILE A 30 -3.22 -9.04 0.42
C ILE A 30 -3.94 -9.17 1.75
N ASP A 31 -3.67 -10.22 2.53
CA ASP A 31 -4.12 -10.45 3.89
C ASP A 31 -2.98 -10.27 4.89
N GLU A 32 -3.11 -9.27 5.76
CA GLU A 32 -2.09 -8.97 6.77
C GLU A 32 -2.18 -9.88 8.01
N GLY A 33 -3.26 -10.65 8.16
CA GLY A 33 -3.46 -11.52 9.33
C GLY A 33 -3.71 -10.72 10.61
N ILE A 34 -4.51 -9.65 10.54
CA ILE A 34 -4.96 -8.87 11.70
C ILE A 34 -6.29 -9.46 12.17
N SER A 35 -6.30 -10.04 13.37
CA SER A 35 -7.49 -10.68 13.95
C SER A 35 -8.66 -9.69 14.11
N GLY A 36 -9.86 -10.10 13.70
CA GLY A 36 -11.11 -9.34 13.88
C GLY A 36 -11.31 -8.11 12.97
N TYR A 37 -10.36 -7.76 12.11
CA TYR A 37 -10.45 -6.57 11.23
C TYR A 37 -10.91 -6.89 9.80
N ARG A 38 -10.79 -8.15 9.34
CA ARG A 38 -10.77 -8.47 7.89
C ARG A 38 -11.91 -9.30 7.33
N ASP A 39 -12.80 -9.84 8.16
CA ASP A 39 -13.88 -10.72 7.69
C ASP A 39 -14.81 -10.01 6.69
N ASP A 40 -15.19 -8.76 6.98
CA ASP A 40 -16.04 -7.96 6.09
C ASP A 40 -15.33 -7.54 4.79
N SER A 41 -14.02 -7.31 4.86
CA SER A 41 -13.22 -6.89 3.72
C SER A 41 -13.01 -8.01 2.71
N LEU A 42 -12.83 -9.26 3.18
CA LEU A 42 -12.68 -10.44 2.33
C LEU A 42 -13.99 -10.78 1.63
N MET A 43 -15.12 -10.63 2.31
CA MET A 43 -16.46 -10.78 1.73
C MET A 43 -16.67 -9.79 0.57
N THR A 44 -16.26 -8.54 0.75
CA THR A 44 -16.37 -7.52 -0.30
C THR A 44 -15.50 -7.85 -1.51
N VAL A 45 -14.28 -8.32 -1.29
CA VAL A 45 -13.37 -8.68 -2.39
C VAL A 45 -13.89 -9.90 -3.17
N LYS A 46 -14.43 -10.92 -2.48
CA LYS A 46 -15.09 -12.07 -3.12
C LYS A 46 -16.34 -11.65 -3.91
N ARG A 47 -17.13 -10.72 -3.39
CA ARG A 47 -18.28 -10.16 -4.12
C ARG A 47 -17.84 -9.48 -5.41
N ASN A 48 -16.77 -8.69 -5.37
CA ASN A 48 -16.24 -8.02 -6.57
C ASN A 48 -15.76 -9.03 -7.62
N GLN A 49 -15.13 -10.12 -7.20
CA GLN A 49 -14.73 -11.22 -8.09
C GLN A 49 -15.93 -11.75 -8.89
N ILE A 50 -17.04 -12.05 -8.19
CA ILE A 50 -18.26 -12.58 -8.81
C ILE A 50 -18.92 -11.52 -9.70
N GLN A 51 -19.05 -10.29 -9.21
CA GLN A 51 -19.75 -9.22 -9.92
C GLN A 51 -19.05 -8.83 -11.22
N TYR A 52 -17.72 -8.82 -11.24
CA TYR A 52 -16.94 -8.40 -12.40
C TYR A 52 -16.45 -9.59 -13.25
N ALA A 53 -16.63 -10.82 -12.77
CA ALA A 53 -16.12 -12.06 -13.37
C ALA A 53 -14.61 -11.99 -13.65
N LEU A 54 -13.85 -11.40 -12.72
CA LEU A 54 -12.40 -11.28 -12.82
C LEU A 54 -11.72 -12.29 -11.88
N PRO A 55 -10.63 -12.95 -12.27
CA PRO A 55 -9.88 -13.83 -11.38
C PRO A 55 -9.37 -13.08 -10.16
N LEU A 56 -9.50 -13.67 -8.97
CA LEU A 56 -9.02 -13.11 -7.73
C LEU A 56 -7.94 -14.01 -7.11
N LYS A 57 -6.80 -13.41 -6.78
CA LYS A 57 -5.79 -14.02 -5.93
C LYS A 57 -5.75 -13.32 -4.59
N ILE A 58 -5.81 -14.11 -3.52
CA ILE A 58 -5.58 -13.64 -2.16
C ILE A 58 -4.23 -14.21 -1.71
N LEU A 59 -3.37 -13.37 -1.15
CA LEU A 59 -2.08 -13.76 -0.57
C LEU A 59 -2.00 -13.25 0.85
N SER A 60 -1.52 -14.06 1.78
CA SER A 60 -1.35 -13.63 3.18
C SER A 60 0.11 -13.33 3.53
N TYR A 61 0.34 -12.49 4.55
CA TYR A 61 1.67 -12.30 5.12
C TYR A 61 2.23 -13.60 5.70
N GLN A 62 1.35 -14.44 6.26
CA GLN A 62 1.73 -15.75 6.77
C GLN A 62 2.32 -16.63 5.67
N GLU A 63 1.69 -16.67 4.49
CA GLU A 63 2.19 -17.44 3.34
C GLU A 63 3.47 -16.82 2.72
N LEU A 64 3.54 -15.49 2.66
CA LEU A 64 4.63 -14.79 1.96
C LEU A 64 5.92 -14.66 2.80
N TYR A 65 5.79 -14.60 4.12
CA TYR A 65 6.86 -14.24 5.04
C TYR A 65 6.94 -15.14 6.27
N GLY A 66 5.93 -15.96 6.57
CA GLY A 66 5.86 -16.79 7.77
C GLY A 66 5.43 -16.03 9.04
N TRP A 67 4.99 -14.78 8.90
CA TRP A 67 4.59 -13.91 10.01
C TRP A 67 3.26 -13.22 9.69
N SER A 68 2.36 -13.11 10.67
CA SER A 68 1.23 -12.19 10.61
C SER A 68 1.58 -10.81 11.18
N MET A 69 0.74 -9.79 10.92
CA MET A 69 0.90 -8.50 11.59
C MET A 69 0.71 -8.61 13.11
N ASP A 70 -0.18 -9.49 13.58
CA ASP A 70 -0.37 -9.73 15.00
C ASP A 70 0.90 -10.30 15.66
N ASP A 71 1.62 -11.19 14.96
CA ASP A 71 2.89 -11.74 15.45
C ASP A 71 4.01 -10.70 15.48
N ILE A 72 4.05 -9.81 14.47
CA ILE A 72 4.98 -8.69 14.44
C ILE A 72 4.72 -7.80 15.66
N VAL A 73 3.47 -7.37 15.87
CA VAL A 73 3.10 -6.49 16.98
C VAL A 73 3.44 -7.11 18.34
N LYS A 74 3.22 -8.41 18.52
CA LYS A 74 3.62 -9.12 19.76
C LYS A 74 5.13 -9.04 20.02
N ARG A 75 5.97 -8.98 18.98
CA ARG A 75 7.43 -9.01 19.10
C ARG A 75 8.07 -7.63 19.20
N ILE A 76 7.60 -6.65 18.43
CA ILE A 76 8.18 -5.29 18.38
C ILE A 76 7.40 -4.26 19.20
N GLY A 77 6.20 -4.61 19.68
CA GLY A 77 5.27 -3.72 20.36
C GLY A 77 4.50 -2.80 19.39
N ASN A 78 3.65 -1.93 19.94
CA ASN A 78 2.74 -1.07 19.17
C ASN A 78 3.43 0.10 18.43
N LYS A 79 4.73 0.33 18.65
CA LYS A 79 5.46 1.43 18.01
C LYS A 79 5.89 1.02 16.59
N ARG A 80 5.53 1.84 15.59
CA ARG A 80 5.92 1.70 14.16
C ARG A 80 5.28 0.53 13.40
N ASN A 81 4.20 -0.08 13.91
CA ASN A 81 3.47 -1.15 13.24
C ASN A 81 3.00 -0.79 11.81
N CYS A 82 2.50 0.44 11.59
CA CYS A 82 2.08 0.92 10.26
C CYS A 82 3.25 1.01 9.27
N THR A 83 4.47 1.32 9.75
CA THR A 83 5.67 1.35 8.90
C THR A 83 6.00 -0.04 8.37
N TYR A 84 6.01 -1.06 9.25
CA TYR A 84 6.24 -2.44 8.83
C TYR A 84 5.13 -2.94 7.92
N CYS A 85 3.87 -2.70 8.29
CA CYS A 85 2.73 -3.08 7.48
C CYS A 85 2.81 -2.47 6.07
N GLY A 86 3.19 -1.20 5.93
CA GLY A 86 3.34 -0.53 4.64
C GLY A 86 4.45 -1.13 3.77
N ILE A 87 5.61 -1.43 4.36
CA ILE A 87 6.74 -2.06 3.65
C ILE A 87 6.35 -3.45 3.17
N PHE A 88 5.80 -4.29 4.04
CA PHE A 88 5.38 -5.64 3.67
C PHE A 88 4.25 -5.65 2.65
N ARG A 89 3.31 -4.69 2.72
CA ARG A 89 2.22 -4.58 1.76
C ARG A 89 2.73 -4.30 0.36
N ARG A 90 3.67 -3.36 0.21
CA ARG A 90 4.29 -3.05 -1.09
C ARG A 90 5.02 -4.26 -1.66
N GLN A 91 5.86 -4.90 -0.84
CA GLN A 91 6.55 -6.13 -1.25
C GLN A 91 5.59 -7.27 -1.60
N ALA A 92 4.47 -7.40 -0.89
CA ALA A 92 3.47 -8.43 -1.15
C ALA A 92 2.74 -8.20 -2.47
N LEU A 93 2.45 -6.94 -2.81
CA LEU A 93 1.89 -6.57 -4.11
C LEU A 93 2.87 -6.86 -5.25
N ASP A 94 4.14 -6.52 -5.09
CA ASP A 94 5.17 -6.78 -6.11
C ASP A 94 5.34 -8.30 -6.35
N LYS A 95 5.45 -9.09 -5.27
CA LYS A 95 5.50 -10.55 -5.36
C LYS A 95 4.24 -11.13 -5.98
N GLY A 96 3.07 -10.62 -5.59
CA GLY A 96 1.79 -11.07 -6.12
C GLY A 96 1.63 -10.78 -7.61
N ALA A 97 2.09 -9.62 -8.08
CA ALA A 97 2.11 -9.29 -9.50
C ALA A 97 3.02 -10.23 -10.29
N LEU A 98 4.21 -10.55 -9.74
CA LEU A 98 5.13 -11.51 -10.37
C LEU A 98 4.53 -12.92 -10.46
N LEU A 99 3.88 -13.40 -9.39
CA LEU A 99 3.21 -14.71 -9.36
C LEU A 99 2.07 -14.82 -10.36
N LEU A 100 1.39 -13.71 -10.64
CA LEU A 100 0.30 -13.62 -11.60
C LEU A 100 0.75 -13.30 -13.02
N GLY A 101 2.04 -13.05 -13.24
CA GLY A 101 2.57 -12.62 -14.55
C GLY A 101 2.08 -11.23 -14.99
N ALA A 102 1.61 -10.40 -14.05
CA ALA A 102 1.03 -9.09 -14.36
C ALA A 102 2.12 -8.06 -14.69
N ASN A 103 1.94 -7.31 -15.79
CA ASN A 103 2.92 -6.29 -16.22
C ASN A 103 2.75 -4.94 -15.54
N LYS A 104 1.57 -4.67 -14.97
CA LYS A 104 1.19 -3.38 -14.36
C LYS A 104 0.37 -3.60 -13.10
N ILE A 105 0.60 -2.76 -12.09
CA ILE A 105 -0.17 -2.73 -10.85
C ILE A 105 -0.96 -1.42 -10.81
N CYS A 106 -2.28 -1.52 -10.65
CA CYS A 106 -3.16 -0.37 -10.51
C CYS A 106 -3.64 -0.28 -9.05
N THR A 107 -3.42 0.86 -8.41
CA THR A 107 -3.83 1.12 -7.01
C THR A 107 -4.82 2.27 -6.95
N GLY A 108 -5.87 2.15 -6.15
CA GLY A 108 -6.91 3.18 -6.01
C GLY A 108 -6.55 4.30 -5.04
N HIS A 109 -5.42 4.99 -5.23
CA HIS A 109 -5.13 6.22 -4.51
C HIS A 109 -5.93 7.36 -5.13
N ASN A 110 -6.67 8.10 -4.31
CA ASN A 110 -7.44 9.25 -4.76
C ASN A 110 -6.61 10.55 -4.72
N ALA A 111 -7.18 11.65 -5.21
CA ALA A 111 -6.49 12.94 -5.25
C ALA A 111 -6.13 13.46 -3.84
N ASP A 112 -6.95 13.19 -2.84
CA ASP A 112 -6.73 13.62 -1.46
C ASP A 112 -5.52 12.89 -0.86
N ASP A 113 -5.36 11.59 -1.12
CA ASP A 113 -4.21 10.79 -0.67
C ASP A 113 -2.89 11.37 -1.22
N ILE A 114 -2.90 11.81 -2.49
CA ILE A 114 -1.75 12.41 -3.14
C ILE A 114 -1.48 13.82 -2.58
N ALA A 115 -2.53 14.63 -2.38
CA ALA A 115 -2.41 15.96 -1.80
C ALA A 115 -1.87 15.91 -0.37
N GLU A 116 -2.36 14.98 0.46
CA GLU A 116 -1.86 14.74 1.81
C GLU A 116 -0.38 14.34 1.78
N THR A 117 0.00 13.42 0.88
CA THR A 117 1.39 12.99 0.72
C THR A 117 2.31 14.17 0.34
N VAL A 118 1.88 15.01 -0.60
CA VAL A 118 2.63 16.21 -1.00
C VAL A 118 2.78 17.16 0.19
N LEU A 119 1.68 17.46 0.89
CA LEU A 119 1.66 18.38 2.02
C LEU A 119 2.55 17.89 3.17
N MET A 120 2.47 16.60 3.53
CA MET A 120 3.31 16.00 4.56
C MET A 120 4.78 16.11 4.22
N ASN A 121 5.16 15.81 2.98
CA ASN A 121 6.55 15.88 2.54
C ASN A 121 7.06 17.34 2.55
N SER A 122 6.29 18.29 2.04
CA SER A 122 6.66 19.71 2.06
C SER A 122 6.77 20.27 3.48
N MET A 123 5.87 19.91 4.40
CA MET A 123 5.92 20.34 5.80
C MET A 123 7.08 19.70 6.57
N LEU A 124 7.35 18.40 6.36
CA LEU A 124 8.49 17.71 6.97
C LEU A 124 9.82 18.29 6.48
N GLU A 125 9.92 18.64 5.20
CA GLU A 125 11.10 19.30 4.63
C GLU A 125 11.30 20.70 5.24
N PHE A 126 10.23 21.48 5.40
CA PHE A 126 10.28 22.76 6.09
C PHE A 126 10.74 22.62 7.55
N TYR A 127 10.24 21.63 8.29
CA TYR A 127 10.65 21.40 9.68
C TYR A 127 12.11 20.94 9.79
N ARG A 128 12.58 20.06 8.90
CA ARG A 128 13.98 19.63 8.87
C ARG A 128 14.91 20.79 8.50
N ASN A 129 14.54 21.61 7.52
CA ASN A 129 15.33 22.78 7.12
C ASN A 129 15.37 23.85 8.20
N THR A 130 14.24 24.20 8.81
CA THR A 130 14.20 25.18 9.91
C THR A 130 14.97 24.70 11.13
N HIS A 131 14.86 23.42 11.51
CA HIS A 131 15.62 22.88 12.63
C HIS A 131 17.13 22.81 12.35
N PHE A 132 17.53 22.47 11.12
CA PHE A 132 18.93 22.47 10.68
C PHE A 132 19.53 23.88 10.63
N ILE A 133 18.75 24.89 10.20
CA ILE A 133 19.14 26.31 10.22
C ILE A 133 19.28 26.80 11.67
N LEU A 134 18.35 26.45 12.56
CA LEU A 134 18.40 26.83 13.97
C LEU A 134 19.61 26.20 14.69
N LEU A 135 19.91 24.93 14.41
CA LEU A 135 21.10 24.23 14.91
C LEU A 135 22.41 24.84 14.38
N LYS A 136 22.46 25.23 13.10
CA LYS A 136 23.60 25.95 12.50
C LYS A 136 23.83 27.33 13.13
N LEU A 137 22.76 28.04 13.49
CA LEU A 137 22.83 29.36 14.13
C LEU A 137 23.24 29.28 15.60
N LEU A 138 22.87 28.21 16.31
CA LEU A 138 23.17 28.04 17.74
C LEU A 138 24.52 27.35 18.02
N HIS A 139 24.99 26.46 17.15
CA HIS A 139 26.24 25.71 17.33
C HIS A 139 27.12 25.90 16.09
N GLY A 140 27.89 27.00 16.08
CA GLY A 140 28.85 27.30 15.03
C GLY A 140 29.77 26.10 14.76
N SER A 141 29.77 25.66 13.50
CA SER A 141 30.52 24.52 12.94
C SER A 141 29.93 23.13 13.20
N PHE A 142 29.21 22.60 12.21
CA PHE A 142 28.92 21.16 12.10
C PHE A 142 29.32 20.65 10.71
N SER A 143 30.25 19.69 10.68
CA SER A 143 30.58 18.89 9.50
C SER A 143 29.55 17.76 9.35
N ALA A 144 28.77 17.78 8.27
CA ALA A 144 27.79 16.73 8.00
C ALA A 144 28.44 15.60 7.18
N LEU A 145 28.60 14.44 7.82
CA LEU A 145 28.97 13.19 7.16
C LEU A 145 27.74 12.67 6.38
N CYS A 146 27.81 12.68 5.04
CA CYS A 146 26.80 12.07 4.19
C CYS A 146 26.91 10.54 4.28
N LYS A 147 25.85 9.87 4.72
CA LYS A 147 25.77 8.41 4.69
C LYS A 147 25.33 7.99 3.28
N MET A 148 26.19 7.24 2.58
CA MET A 148 25.79 6.46 1.39
C MET A 148 24.81 5.35 1.78
#